data_AF-A0A524GJU4-F1
#
_entry.id   AF-A0A524GJU4-F1
#
_cell.length_a   1.000
_cell.length_b   1.000
_cell.length_c   1.000
_cell.angle_alpha   90.00
_cell.angle_beta   90.00
_cell.angle_gamma   90.00
#
_symmetry.space_group_name_H-M   'P 1'
#
loop_
_entity.id
_entity.type
_entity.pdbx_description
1 polymer ?
#
loop_
_entity_poly.entity_id
_entity_poly.type
_entity_poly.pdbx_seq_one_letter_code
_entity_poly.pdbx_strand_id
1 'polypeptide(L)'
;MPQLLMMRHCHSSSENWSLSCPMVATAKMKNKILIVDDIAQNRKLLAEILVQSLECQIRMAANGAAVLDMIEHDLPDLILLDIMMPGMDGFQVSRLLQDKQKAREIPIIFITAKTDVESKVEAFRNGGVDYVTKPFNKDELLARVKAQLRLKNLQDELRQKNRMLADREEHLSHLVDEKTRTIEKMSLGLVTVLENANLANDDETGNHIRRVSEYATLLADTYGADRDFVKRIRLYASLHDVGKVGIADAILKKPGKYTPEEFEEMKQHVVIGRRMLDNAEIDPMARNIAYFHHEKWDGSGYVNGLSGEAIPLEARIVALADVFDALTTVRIYKEAFPVFEAERIILAEKGRHFDPRVVDAFFKRKENFIRIKELLV
;
A
#
# COMPACT_ATOMS: atom_id res chain seq x y z
N MET A 1 66.96 13.32 -5.10
CA MET A 1 68.18 12.65 -4.60
C MET A 1 68.41 13.08 -3.17
N PRO A 2 68.82 12.21 -2.23
CA PRO A 2 68.78 10.73 -2.22
C PRO A 2 67.98 10.20 -0.99
N GLN A 3 67.22 9.09 -1.14
CA GLN A 3 67.53 7.72 -0.65
C GLN A 3 67.12 7.44 0.81
N LEU A 4 66.76 6.24 1.25
CA LEU A 4 66.18 5.00 0.71
C LEU A 4 66.22 4.02 1.91
N LEU A 5 65.17 3.21 2.14
CA LEU A 5 65.21 1.77 2.47
C LEU A 5 63.77 1.36 2.86
N MET A 6 63.01 0.65 2.00
CA MET A 6 62.97 -0.82 1.82
C MET A 6 62.48 -1.56 3.08
N MET A 7 61.55 -2.52 3.05
CA MET A 7 60.86 -3.24 1.97
C MET A 7 59.72 -4.09 2.58
N ARG A 8 58.62 -4.20 1.83
CA ARG A 8 57.79 -5.41 1.55
C ARG A 8 57.15 -6.17 2.72
N HIS A 9 55.83 -6.36 2.67
CA HIS A 9 55.27 -7.51 1.93
C HIS A 9 53.86 -7.20 1.39
N CYS A 10 53.66 -7.67 0.16
CA CYS A 10 52.53 -7.51 -0.73
C CYS A 10 51.47 -8.58 -0.42
N HIS A 11 50.19 -8.29 -0.67
CA HIS A 11 49.18 -9.08 -1.42
C HIS A 11 47.96 -8.13 -1.52
N SER A 12 47.81 -7.37 -2.62
CA SER A 12 47.02 -7.72 -3.81
C SER A 12 45.54 -7.96 -3.45
N SER A 13 44.54 -7.30 -4.02
CA SER A 13 44.51 -6.47 -5.23
C SER A 13 43.09 -5.96 -5.44
N SER A 14 43.00 -4.72 -5.91
CA SER A 14 41.99 -4.18 -6.83
C SER A 14 40.51 -4.37 -6.46
N GLU A 15 39.99 -3.35 -5.79
CA GLU A 15 38.75 -2.69 -6.14
C GLU A 15 38.48 -2.72 -7.65
N ASN A 16 37.48 -3.50 -8.05
CA ASN A 16 36.83 -3.44 -9.35
C ASN A 16 35.33 -3.54 -9.08
N TRP A 17 34.70 -2.40 -8.78
CA TRP A 17 33.25 -2.26 -8.91
C TRP A 17 32.93 -2.34 -10.40
N SER A 18 32.75 -3.57 -10.87
CA SER A 18 32.07 -3.85 -12.12
C SER A 18 30.64 -3.33 -11.96
N LEU A 19 30.41 -2.13 -12.52
CA LEU A 19 29.09 -1.67 -12.89
C LEU A 19 28.56 -2.67 -13.92
N SER A 20 27.97 -3.75 -13.43
CA SER A 20 27.12 -4.65 -14.20
C SER A 20 25.84 -3.89 -14.51
N CYS A 21 25.93 -3.04 -15.53
CA CYS A 21 24.77 -2.57 -16.26
C CYS A 21 23.96 -3.82 -16.64
N PRO A 22 22.67 -3.92 -16.29
CA PRO A 22 21.87 -5.04 -16.78
C PRO A 22 21.90 -4.94 -18.30
N MET A 23 22.52 -5.94 -18.93
CA MET A 23 22.47 -6.13 -20.36
C MET A 23 21.02 -5.95 -20.80
N VAL A 24 20.76 -4.91 -21.59
CA VAL A 24 19.54 -4.78 -22.37
C VAL A 24 19.58 -5.88 -23.43
N ALA A 25 19.25 -7.10 -23.02
CA ALA A 25 18.75 -8.14 -23.89
C ALA A 25 17.33 -7.66 -24.29
N THR A 26 16.95 -7.47 -25.55
CA THR A 26 17.40 -8.04 -26.81
C THR A 26 16.89 -7.16 -27.95
N ALA A 27 17.66 -6.98 -29.02
CA ALA A 27 17.10 -6.50 -30.29
C ALA A 27 16.11 -7.55 -30.80
N LYS A 28 14.81 -7.33 -30.59
CA LYS A 28 13.76 -8.24 -31.04
C LYS A 28 13.54 -8.04 -32.54
N MET A 29 14.23 -8.90 -33.30
CA MET A 29 13.83 -9.59 -34.54
C MET A 29 13.35 -8.76 -35.75
N LYS A 30 13.99 -9.02 -36.90
CA LYS A 30 13.50 -8.67 -38.24
C LYS A 30 12.02 -9.01 -38.37
N ASN A 31 11.21 -8.07 -38.85
CA ASN A 31 9.77 -8.28 -39.07
C ASN A 31 9.55 -9.54 -39.93
N LYS A 32 8.74 -10.48 -39.48
CA LYS A 32 8.41 -11.71 -40.21
C LYS A 32 7.19 -11.47 -41.10
N ILE A 33 7.36 -11.56 -42.41
CA ILE A 33 6.27 -11.36 -43.37
C ILE A 33 6.01 -12.68 -44.08
N LEU A 34 4.76 -13.14 -44.06
CA LEU A 34 4.30 -14.31 -44.82
C LEU A 34 3.63 -13.85 -46.11
N ILE A 35 4.15 -14.30 -47.25
CA ILE A 35 3.59 -14.02 -48.58
C ILE A 35 2.86 -15.25 -49.07
N VAL A 36 1.60 -15.10 -49.45
CA VAL A 36 0.72 -16.18 -49.88
C VAL A 36 0.12 -15.82 -51.23
N ASP A 37 0.45 -16.60 -52.25
CA ASP A 37 -0.05 -16.46 -53.63
C ASP A 37 0.17 -17.82 -54.31
N ASP A 38 -0.72 -18.29 -55.17
CA ASP A 38 -0.57 -19.58 -55.85
C ASP A 38 0.52 -19.53 -56.94
N ILE A 39 0.75 -18.36 -57.53
CA ILE A 39 1.74 -18.12 -58.59
C ILE A 39 3.12 -17.87 -57.98
N ALA A 40 4.08 -18.74 -58.32
CA ALA A 40 5.45 -18.67 -57.79
C ALA A 40 6.19 -17.36 -58.18
N GLN A 41 5.93 -16.81 -59.36
CA GLN A 41 6.52 -15.55 -59.83
C GLN A 41 6.08 -14.37 -58.94
N ASN A 42 4.80 -14.30 -58.56
CA ASN A 42 4.29 -13.22 -57.68
C ASN A 42 4.97 -13.26 -56.31
N ARG A 43 5.09 -14.46 -55.72
CA ARG A 43 5.77 -14.64 -54.42
C ARG A 43 7.22 -14.17 -54.47
N LYS A 44 7.97 -14.55 -55.52
CA LYS A 44 9.37 -14.12 -55.71
C LYS A 44 9.50 -12.61 -55.88
N LEU A 45 8.67 -12.01 -56.73
CA LEU A 45 8.68 -10.56 -56.96
C LEU A 45 8.40 -9.77 -55.69
N LEU A 46 7.36 -10.15 -54.93
CA LEU A 46 7.03 -9.52 -53.66
C LEU A 46 8.16 -9.68 -52.64
N ALA A 47 8.73 -10.88 -52.54
CA ALA A 47 9.87 -11.14 -51.65
C ALA A 47 11.08 -10.25 -52.01
N GLU A 48 11.42 -10.11 -53.29
CA GLU A 48 12.51 -9.26 -53.75
C GLU A 48 12.27 -7.78 -53.40
N ILE A 49 11.06 -7.26 -53.67
CA ILE A 49 10.70 -5.88 -53.35
C ILE A 49 10.86 -5.60 -51.85
N LEU A 50 10.34 -6.50 -51.01
CA LEU A 50 10.36 -6.34 -49.56
C LEU A 50 11.77 -6.46 -48.99
N VAL A 51 12.53 -7.50 -49.36
CA VAL A 51 13.89 -7.73 -48.82
C VAL A 51 14.86 -6.63 -49.24
N GLN A 52 14.72 -6.07 -50.44
CA GLN A 52 15.57 -4.95 -50.88
C GLN A 52 15.31 -3.65 -50.10
N SER A 53 14.12 -3.51 -49.50
CA SER A 53 13.65 -2.23 -48.96
C SER A 53 13.38 -2.26 -47.45
N LEU A 54 13.36 -3.44 -46.83
CA LEU A 54 13.02 -3.68 -45.43
C LEU A 54 13.93 -4.75 -44.81
N GLU A 55 14.27 -4.56 -43.54
CA GLU A 55 14.90 -5.59 -42.72
C GLU A 55 13.84 -6.58 -42.21
N CYS A 56 13.42 -7.49 -43.08
CA CYS A 56 12.40 -8.49 -42.79
C CYS A 56 12.86 -9.92 -43.10
N GLN A 57 12.24 -10.88 -42.43
CA GLN A 57 12.32 -12.30 -42.78
C GLN A 57 11.09 -12.66 -43.59
N ILE A 58 11.27 -13.14 -44.82
CA ILE A 58 10.17 -13.56 -45.68
C ILE A 58 9.95 -15.06 -45.56
N ARG A 59 8.69 -15.46 -45.37
CA ARG A 59 8.21 -16.82 -45.61
C ARG A 59 7.20 -16.81 -46.75
N MET A 60 7.10 -17.91 -47.48
CA MET A 60 6.23 -18.02 -48.65
C MET A 60 5.36 -19.27 -48.53
N ALA A 61 4.06 -19.13 -48.83
CA ALA A 61 3.13 -20.25 -48.92
C ALA A 61 2.41 -20.21 -50.27
N ALA A 62 2.14 -21.38 -50.86
CA ALA A 62 1.51 -21.49 -52.18
C ALA A 62 -0.02 -21.69 -52.13
N ASN A 63 -0.59 -21.94 -50.95
CA ASN A 63 -2.02 -22.17 -50.77
C ASN A 63 -2.43 -21.95 -49.30
N GLY A 64 -3.74 -21.86 -49.05
CA GLY A 64 -4.29 -21.64 -47.71
C GLY A 64 -3.97 -22.73 -46.69
N ALA A 65 -3.90 -24.01 -47.11
CA ALA A 65 -3.57 -25.11 -46.19
C ALA A 65 -2.16 -24.97 -45.61
N ALA A 66 -1.18 -24.60 -46.44
CA ALA A 66 0.18 -24.33 -45.99
C ALA A 66 0.26 -23.13 -45.04
N VAL A 67 -0.61 -22.12 -45.17
CA VAL A 67 -0.66 -20.98 -44.24
C VAL A 67 -1.04 -21.43 -42.84
N LEU A 68 -2.09 -22.25 -42.73
CA LEU A 68 -2.59 -22.74 -41.45
C LEU A 68 -1.54 -23.57 -40.72
N ASP A 69 -0.86 -24.47 -41.43
CA ASP A 69 0.26 -25.27 -40.90
C ASP A 69 1.42 -24.38 -40.41
N MET A 70 1.81 -23.38 -41.21
CA MET A 70 2.92 -22.49 -40.86
C MET A 70 2.67 -21.64 -39.61
N ILE A 71 1.42 -21.23 -39.37
CA ILE A 71 1.00 -20.36 -38.27
C ILE A 71 0.94 -21.11 -36.93
N GLU A 72 0.78 -22.43 -36.92
CA GLU A 72 0.81 -23.22 -35.69
C GLU A 72 2.23 -23.28 -35.08
N HIS A 73 3.25 -23.20 -35.92
CA HIS A 73 4.64 -23.29 -35.49
C HIS A 73 5.31 -21.93 -35.24
N ASP A 74 5.03 -20.93 -36.09
CA ASP A 74 5.68 -19.61 -35.98
C ASP A 74 4.80 -18.50 -36.57
N LEU A 75 4.47 -17.51 -35.74
CA LEU A 75 3.54 -16.44 -36.10
C LEU A 75 4.26 -15.33 -36.88
N PRO A 76 3.77 -14.94 -38.07
CA PRO A 76 4.26 -13.76 -38.77
C PRO A 76 3.73 -12.45 -38.15
N ASP A 77 4.45 -11.36 -38.38
CA ASP A 77 4.07 -10.00 -37.99
C ASP A 77 3.13 -9.33 -39.03
N LEU A 78 3.09 -9.86 -40.25
CA LEU A 78 2.21 -9.42 -41.34
C LEU A 78 2.00 -10.56 -42.35
N ILE A 79 0.80 -10.67 -42.91
CA ILE A 79 0.49 -11.59 -44.02
C ILE A 79 0.11 -10.77 -45.25
N LEU A 80 0.78 -11.03 -46.38
CA LEU A 80 0.33 -10.63 -47.71
C LEU A 80 -0.41 -11.81 -48.33
N LEU A 81 -1.72 -11.68 -48.56
CA LEU A 81 -2.57 -12.81 -48.90
C LEU A 81 -3.33 -12.58 -50.21
N ASP A 82 -3.03 -13.37 -51.23
CA ASP A 82 -3.82 -13.37 -52.46
C ASP A 82 -5.24 -13.85 -52.21
N ILE A 83 -6.21 -13.14 -52.78
CA ILE A 83 -7.62 -13.49 -52.64
C ILE A 83 -7.94 -14.72 -53.49
N MET A 84 -7.43 -14.75 -54.73
CA MET A 84 -7.83 -15.74 -55.74
C MET A 84 -6.85 -16.90 -55.77
N MET A 85 -7.05 -17.91 -54.91
CA MET A 85 -6.24 -19.12 -54.88
C MET A 85 -7.09 -20.38 -55.09
N PRO A 86 -6.55 -21.44 -55.72
CA PRO A 86 -7.25 -22.72 -55.87
C PRO A 86 -7.52 -23.40 -54.52
N GLY A 87 -8.71 -24.01 -54.40
CA GLY A 87 -9.11 -24.78 -53.22
C GLY A 87 -9.63 -23.91 -52.08
N MET A 88 -8.74 -23.15 -51.44
CA MET A 88 -9.09 -22.24 -50.34
C MET A 88 -8.71 -20.81 -50.70
N ASP A 89 -9.71 -19.94 -50.80
CA ASP A 89 -9.51 -18.53 -51.12
C ASP A 89 -8.93 -17.73 -49.94
N GLY A 90 -8.42 -16.53 -50.20
CA GLY A 90 -7.81 -15.69 -49.17
C GLY A 90 -8.81 -15.27 -48.07
N PHE A 91 -10.10 -15.11 -48.38
CA PHE A 91 -11.10 -14.74 -47.38
C PHE A 91 -11.42 -15.89 -46.42
N GLN A 92 -11.42 -17.13 -46.92
CA GLN A 92 -11.54 -18.33 -46.10
C GLN A 92 -10.35 -18.49 -45.17
N VAL A 93 -9.12 -18.29 -45.68
CA VAL A 93 -7.91 -18.29 -44.85
C VAL A 93 -8.02 -17.23 -43.75
N SER A 94 -8.35 -15.99 -44.09
CA SER A 94 -8.47 -14.90 -43.11
C SER A 94 -9.47 -15.21 -42.00
N ARG A 95 -10.66 -15.72 -42.35
CA ARG A 95 -11.68 -16.13 -41.36
C ARG A 95 -11.15 -17.20 -40.40
N LEU A 96 -10.47 -18.22 -40.91
CA LEU A 96 -9.87 -19.27 -40.07
C LEU A 96 -8.77 -18.74 -39.15
N LEU A 97 -8.04 -17.70 -39.56
CA LEU A 97 -7.04 -17.04 -38.72
C LEU A 97 -7.67 -16.17 -37.62
N GLN A 98 -8.79 -15.52 -37.93
CA GLN A 98 -9.52 -14.71 -36.94
C GLN A 98 -10.12 -15.54 -35.81
N ASP A 99 -10.46 -16.80 -36.06
CA ASP A 99 -10.97 -17.73 -35.04
C ASP A 99 -9.87 -18.26 -34.10
N LYS A 100 -8.59 -18.12 -34.46
CA LYS A 100 -7.45 -18.54 -33.63
C LYS A 100 -6.97 -17.39 -32.75
N GLN A 101 -7.03 -17.55 -31.42
CA GLN A 101 -6.71 -16.50 -30.43
C GLN A 101 -5.37 -15.79 -30.64
N LYS A 102 -4.32 -16.52 -31.07
CA LYS A 102 -2.98 -15.95 -31.32
C LYS A 102 -2.82 -15.37 -32.73
N ALA A 103 -3.57 -15.85 -33.72
CA ALA A 103 -3.44 -15.44 -35.12
C ALA A 103 -4.39 -14.30 -35.50
N ARG A 104 -5.45 -14.08 -34.72
CA ARG A 104 -6.44 -13.00 -34.90
C ARG A 104 -5.82 -11.60 -34.95
N GLU A 105 -4.66 -11.44 -34.33
CA GLU A 105 -3.98 -10.14 -34.20
C GLU A 105 -2.97 -9.87 -35.30
N ILE A 106 -2.76 -10.83 -36.21
CA ILE A 106 -1.83 -10.66 -37.31
C ILE A 106 -2.49 -9.80 -38.38
N PRO A 107 -1.90 -8.66 -38.77
CA PRO A 107 -2.43 -7.85 -39.84
C PRO A 107 -2.36 -8.61 -41.18
N ILE A 108 -3.48 -8.66 -41.89
CA ILE A 108 -3.59 -9.26 -43.22
C ILE A 108 -3.80 -8.15 -44.25
N ILE A 109 -2.89 -8.03 -45.21
CA ILE A 109 -3.06 -7.20 -46.40
C ILE A 109 -3.43 -8.11 -47.56
N PHE A 110 -4.62 -7.91 -48.11
CA PHE A 110 -5.09 -8.71 -49.23
C PHE A 110 -4.46 -8.26 -50.55
N ILE A 111 -4.16 -9.20 -51.43
CA ILE A 111 -3.73 -8.93 -52.79
C ILE A 111 -4.91 -9.24 -53.74
N THR A 112 -5.28 -8.27 -54.57
CA THR A 112 -6.43 -8.38 -55.49
C THR A 112 -6.06 -8.07 -56.92
N ALA A 113 -6.64 -8.79 -57.89
CA ALA A 113 -6.57 -8.46 -59.31
C ALA A 113 -7.66 -7.47 -59.76
N LYS A 114 -8.71 -7.27 -58.94
CA LYS A 114 -9.85 -6.43 -59.27
C LYS A 114 -9.75 -5.05 -58.63
N THR A 115 -10.10 -4.02 -59.39
CA THR A 115 -10.08 -2.61 -58.97
C THR A 115 -11.42 -2.11 -58.43
N ASP A 116 -12.49 -2.91 -58.48
CA ASP A 116 -13.82 -2.50 -58.03
C ASP A 116 -13.91 -2.31 -56.50
N VAL A 117 -14.78 -1.38 -56.10
CA VAL A 117 -14.96 -0.94 -54.71
C VAL A 117 -15.60 -2.05 -53.85
N GLU A 118 -16.43 -2.91 -54.43
CA GLU A 118 -17.12 -4.00 -53.72
C GLU A 118 -16.13 -5.03 -53.18
N SER A 119 -15.16 -5.45 -54.01
CA SER A 119 -14.09 -6.38 -53.60
C SER A 119 -13.21 -5.83 -52.47
N LYS A 120 -13.05 -4.50 -52.37
CA LYS A 120 -12.30 -3.83 -51.29
C LYS A 120 -13.08 -3.80 -49.98
N VAL A 121 -14.37 -3.51 -50.04
CA VAL A 121 -15.25 -3.50 -48.86
C VAL A 121 -15.35 -4.92 -48.27
N GLU A 122 -15.40 -5.94 -49.13
CA GLU A 122 -15.41 -7.34 -48.71
C GLU A 122 -14.11 -7.77 -48.02
N ALA A 123 -12.95 -7.25 -48.47
CA ALA A 123 -11.67 -7.51 -47.83
C ALA A 123 -11.60 -7.02 -46.37
N PHE A 124 -12.10 -5.81 -46.09
CA PHE A 124 -12.16 -5.31 -44.71
C PHE A 124 -13.18 -6.08 -43.86
N ARG A 125 -14.33 -6.46 -44.43
CA ARG A 125 -15.36 -7.26 -43.73
C ARG A 125 -14.87 -8.65 -43.35
N ASN A 126 -13.96 -9.23 -44.12
CA ASN A 126 -13.36 -10.53 -43.86
C ASN A 126 -12.05 -10.45 -43.06
N GLY A 127 -11.76 -9.32 -42.41
CA GLY A 127 -10.65 -9.22 -41.47
C GLY A 127 -9.34 -8.65 -42.00
N GLY A 128 -9.32 -8.21 -43.25
CA GLY A 128 -8.18 -7.50 -43.82
C GLY A 128 -8.02 -6.14 -43.17
N VAL A 129 -6.78 -5.77 -42.87
CA VAL A 129 -6.44 -4.42 -42.40
C VAL A 129 -6.10 -3.48 -43.54
N ASP A 130 -5.80 -4.02 -44.72
CA ASP A 130 -5.59 -3.27 -45.96
C ASP A 130 -5.64 -4.19 -47.20
N TYR A 131 -5.47 -3.62 -48.40
CA TYR A 131 -5.32 -4.35 -49.66
C TYR A 131 -4.28 -3.71 -50.61
N VAL A 132 -3.78 -4.49 -51.58
CA VAL A 132 -2.87 -4.08 -52.67
C VAL A 132 -3.39 -4.65 -53.99
N THR A 133 -3.42 -3.82 -55.04
CA THR A 133 -3.86 -4.24 -56.38
C THR A 133 -2.72 -4.75 -57.26
N LYS A 134 -2.98 -5.78 -58.08
CA LYS A 134 -2.12 -6.24 -59.18
C LYS A 134 -2.39 -5.39 -60.45
N PRO A 135 -1.37 -5.01 -61.25
CA PRO A 135 0.07 -5.24 -61.04
C PRO A 135 0.64 -4.38 -59.90
N PHE A 136 1.63 -4.93 -59.20
CA PHE A 136 2.17 -4.31 -57.98
C PHE A 136 2.93 -3.00 -58.26
N ASN A 137 2.49 -1.91 -57.63
CA ASN A 137 3.32 -0.71 -57.50
C ASN A 137 4.24 -0.84 -56.28
N LYS A 138 5.56 -0.75 -56.50
CA LYS A 138 6.58 -0.91 -55.45
C LYS A 138 6.37 0.06 -54.28
N ASP A 139 6.16 1.35 -54.57
CA ASP A 139 6.08 2.38 -53.55
C ASP A 139 4.78 2.26 -52.74
N GLU A 140 3.66 1.93 -53.41
CA GLU A 140 2.38 1.68 -52.73
C GLU A 140 2.46 0.47 -51.79
N LEU A 141 2.98 -0.67 -52.27
CA LEU A 141 3.14 -1.88 -51.46
C LEU A 141 4.00 -1.59 -50.22
N LEU A 142 5.13 -0.93 -50.40
CA LEU A 142 6.04 -0.62 -49.30
C LEU A 142 5.41 0.35 -48.30
N ALA A 143 4.68 1.37 -48.75
CA ALA A 143 4.00 2.30 -47.87
C ALA A 143 2.96 1.59 -46.98
N ARG A 144 2.13 0.72 -47.56
CA ARG A 144 1.10 -0.04 -46.84
C ARG A 144 1.71 -1.04 -45.86
N VAL A 145 2.69 -1.82 -46.31
CA VAL A 145 3.41 -2.79 -45.46
C VAL A 145 4.08 -2.10 -44.27
N LYS A 146 4.79 -0.99 -44.50
CA LYS A 146 5.43 -0.21 -43.43
C LYS A 146 4.42 0.32 -42.42
N ALA A 147 3.29 0.84 -42.88
CA ALA A 147 2.24 1.36 -42.02
C ALA A 147 1.67 0.26 -41.09
N GLN A 148 1.34 -0.91 -41.65
CA GLN A 148 0.77 -2.01 -40.87
C GLN A 148 1.77 -2.64 -39.90
N LEU A 149 3.02 -2.83 -40.31
CA LEU A 149 4.09 -3.28 -39.40
C LEU A 149 4.32 -2.30 -38.24
N ARG A 150 4.31 -0.99 -38.52
CA ARG A 150 4.45 0.03 -37.47
C ARG A 150 3.28 -0.02 -36.48
N LEU A 151 2.04 -0.16 -36.97
CA LEU A 151 0.87 -0.27 -36.11
C LEU A 151 0.92 -1.53 -35.23
N LYS A 152 1.30 -2.68 -35.81
CA LYS A 152 1.46 -3.93 -35.06
C LYS A 152 2.51 -3.81 -33.95
N ASN A 153 3.67 -3.24 -34.28
CA ASN A 153 4.76 -3.05 -33.32
C ASN A 153 4.32 -2.15 -32.14
N LEU A 154 3.61 -1.05 -32.43
CA LEU A 154 3.08 -0.18 -31.37
C LEU A 154 2.02 -0.87 -30.50
N GLN A 155 1.13 -1.66 -31.10
CA GLN A 155 0.13 -2.44 -30.36
C GLN A 155 0.77 -3.48 -29.44
N ASP A 156 1.79 -4.18 -29.92
CA ASP A 156 2.52 -5.17 -29.13
C ASP A 156 3.29 -4.51 -27.98
N GLU A 157 3.96 -3.37 -28.24
CA GLU A 157 4.66 -2.61 -27.21
C GLU A 157 3.70 -2.11 -26.12
N LEU A 158 2.55 -1.56 -26.51
CA LEU A 158 1.55 -1.08 -25.56
C LEU A 158 1.02 -2.23 -24.68
N ARG A 159 0.75 -3.39 -25.28
CA ARG A 159 0.30 -4.58 -24.53
C ARG A 159 1.36 -5.09 -23.57
N GLN A 160 2.62 -5.10 -23.98
CA GLN A 160 3.73 -5.47 -23.10
C GLN A 160 3.83 -4.50 -21.92
N LYS A 161 3.74 -3.20 -22.18
CA LYS A 161 3.73 -2.17 -21.13
C LYS A 161 2.54 -2.33 -20.18
N ASN A 162 1.34 -2.58 -20.69
CA ASN A 162 0.16 -2.78 -19.86
C ASN A 162 0.29 -4.01 -18.96
N ARG A 163 0.85 -5.12 -19.45
CA ARG A 163 1.15 -6.30 -18.63
C ARG A 163 2.15 -5.97 -17.52
N MET A 164 3.25 -5.29 -17.88
CA MET A 164 4.26 -4.88 -16.90
C MET A 164 3.71 -3.93 -15.83
N LEU A 165 2.79 -3.03 -16.22
CA LEU A 165 2.11 -2.14 -15.28
C LEU A 165 1.20 -2.91 -14.32
N ALA A 166 0.43 -3.88 -14.82
CA ALA A 166 -0.43 -4.72 -14.00
C ALA A 166 0.38 -5.53 -12.97
N ASP A 167 1.48 -6.18 -13.41
CA ASP A 167 2.37 -6.93 -12.52
C ASP A 167 2.99 -6.01 -11.44
N ARG A 168 3.35 -4.77 -11.82
CA ARG A 168 3.93 -3.78 -10.90
C ARG A 168 2.91 -3.25 -9.90
N GLU A 169 1.66 -3.03 -10.33
CA GLU A 169 0.57 -2.59 -9.46
C GLU A 169 0.28 -3.64 -8.38
N GLU A 170 0.21 -4.91 -8.76
CA GLU A 170 0.05 -6.03 -7.83
C GLU A 170 1.21 -6.09 -6.82
N HIS A 171 2.46 -6.02 -7.30
CA HIS A 171 3.63 -6.04 -6.43
C HIS A 171 3.66 -4.85 -5.44
N LEU A 172 3.32 -3.65 -5.90
CA LEU A 172 3.26 -2.45 -5.05
C LEU A 172 2.17 -2.57 -3.99
N SER A 173 1.00 -3.10 -4.33
CA SER A 173 -0.08 -3.33 -3.37
C SER A 173 0.38 -4.25 -2.24
N HIS A 174 1.05 -5.36 -2.56
CA HIS A 174 1.61 -6.27 -1.56
C HIS A 174 2.65 -5.59 -0.66
N LEU A 175 3.52 -4.75 -1.23
CA LEU A 175 4.53 -4.04 -0.46
C LEU A 175 3.91 -3.00 0.49
N VAL A 176 2.87 -2.28 0.06
CA VAL A 176 2.14 -1.33 0.92
C VAL A 176 1.52 -2.04 2.12
N ASP A 177 0.88 -3.20 1.91
CA ASP A 177 0.30 -3.99 3.00
C ASP A 177 1.36 -4.48 4.00
N GLU A 178 2.49 -4.98 3.50
CA GLU A 178 3.60 -5.45 4.34
C GLU A 178 4.20 -4.30 5.18
N LYS A 179 4.42 -3.14 4.55
CA LYS A 179 4.95 -1.95 5.22
C LYS A 179 3.98 -1.42 6.26
N THR A 180 2.68 -1.37 5.94
CA THR A 180 1.63 -0.94 6.88
C THR A 180 1.63 -1.82 8.12
N ARG A 181 1.63 -3.15 7.96
CA ARG A 181 1.70 -4.09 9.09
C ARG A 181 2.97 -3.95 9.91
N THR A 182 4.10 -3.65 9.26
CA THR A 182 5.36 -3.40 9.96
C THR A 182 5.28 -2.14 10.81
N ILE A 183 4.72 -1.06 10.27
CA ILE A 183 4.52 0.21 11.00
C ILE A 183 3.58 0.01 12.19
N GLU A 184 2.48 -0.71 12.02
CA GLU A 184 1.54 -1.02 13.11
C GLU A 184 2.23 -1.81 14.23
N LYS A 185 3.01 -2.85 13.90
CA LYS A 185 3.77 -3.63 14.87
C LYS A 185 4.81 -2.79 15.60
N MET A 186 5.53 -1.93 14.88
CA MET A 186 6.51 -1.02 15.49
C MET A 186 5.84 -0.02 16.42
N SER A 187 4.69 0.54 16.03
CA SER A 187 3.92 1.47 16.85
C SER A 187 3.46 0.82 18.16
N LEU A 188 2.91 -0.40 18.08
CA LEU A 188 2.54 -1.17 19.28
C LEU A 188 3.76 -1.49 20.16
N GLY A 189 4.89 -1.85 19.54
CA GLY A 189 6.14 -2.12 20.25
C GLY A 189 6.66 -0.90 21.00
N LEU A 190 6.62 0.28 20.38
CA LEU A 190 7.03 1.55 21.01
C LEU A 190 6.14 1.93 22.19
N VAL A 191 4.81 1.80 22.04
CA VAL A 191 3.86 2.00 23.15
C VAL A 191 4.22 1.08 24.31
N THR A 192 4.46 -0.21 24.04
CA THR A 192 4.86 -1.18 25.07
C THR A 192 6.17 -0.79 25.76
N VAL A 193 7.16 -0.26 25.03
CA VAL A 193 8.43 0.20 25.62
C VAL A 193 8.21 1.42 26.52
N LEU A 194 7.36 2.37 26.11
CA LEU A 194 7.03 3.55 26.91
C LEU A 194 6.25 3.16 28.18
N GLU A 195 5.31 2.22 28.07
CA GLU A 195 4.62 1.64 29.22
C GLU A 195 5.62 1.04 30.21
N ASN A 196 6.55 0.20 29.73
CA ASN A 196 7.57 -0.41 30.58
C ASN A 196 8.50 0.63 31.23
N ALA A 197 8.85 1.71 30.53
CA ALA A 197 9.63 2.80 31.09
C ALA A 197 8.88 3.55 32.20
N ASN A 198 7.55 3.70 32.05
CA ASN A 198 6.70 4.30 33.08
C ASN A 198 6.64 3.40 34.32
N LEU A 199 6.43 2.09 34.12
CA LEU A 199 6.42 1.09 35.20
C LEU A 199 7.75 0.95 35.95
N ALA A 200 8.88 1.23 35.30
CA ALA A 200 10.17 1.19 35.96
C ALA A 200 10.41 2.37 36.92
N ASN A 201 9.70 3.48 36.74
CA ASN A 201 9.85 4.70 37.53
C ASN A 201 8.74 4.92 38.56
N ASP A 202 7.58 4.29 38.40
CA ASP A 202 6.44 4.41 39.30
C ASP A 202 6.35 3.20 40.26
N ASP A 203 5.87 3.45 41.48
CA ASP A 203 5.56 2.39 42.46
C ASP A 203 4.19 1.73 42.17
N GLU A 204 3.46 2.24 41.18
CA GLU A 204 2.21 1.67 40.70
C GLU A 204 2.45 0.39 39.87
N THR A 205 1.69 -0.68 40.17
CA THR A 205 1.88 -1.99 39.54
C THR A 205 1.60 -1.97 38.04
N GLY A 206 2.30 -2.83 37.27
CA GLY A 206 2.08 -3.06 35.83
C GLY A 206 0.63 -3.32 35.40
N ASN A 207 -0.23 -3.68 36.34
CA ASN A 207 -1.63 -3.95 36.09
C ASN A 207 -2.50 -2.69 36.07
N HIS A 208 -2.10 -1.59 36.73
CA HIS A 208 -2.82 -0.31 36.70
C HIS A 208 -2.98 0.20 35.25
N ILE A 209 -1.86 0.35 34.54
CA ILE A 209 -1.82 0.83 33.16
C ILE A 209 -2.72 0.00 32.23
N ARG A 210 -2.70 -1.33 32.42
CA ARG A 210 -3.54 -2.25 31.65
C ARG A 210 -5.03 -2.10 31.98
N ARG A 211 -5.38 -1.99 33.27
CA ARG A 211 -6.77 -1.79 33.71
C ARG A 211 -7.33 -0.48 33.19
N VAL A 212 -6.60 0.63 33.31
CA VAL A 212 -7.02 1.94 32.77
C VAL A 212 -7.28 1.86 31.26
N SER A 213 -6.42 1.16 30.51
CA SER A 213 -6.61 0.99 29.07
C SER A 213 -7.87 0.20 28.72
N GLU A 214 -8.14 -0.90 29.43
CA GLU A 214 -9.35 -1.71 29.23
C GLU A 214 -10.63 -0.98 29.68
N TYR A 215 -10.57 -0.23 30.79
CA TYR A 215 -11.66 0.65 31.24
C TYR A 215 -11.99 1.74 30.22
N ALA A 216 -10.97 2.44 29.73
CA ALA A 216 -11.13 3.50 28.73
C ALA A 216 -11.72 2.94 27.42
N THR A 217 -11.27 1.75 26.99
CA THR A 217 -11.82 1.04 25.83
C THR A 217 -13.31 0.75 26.01
N LEU A 218 -13.68 0.19 27.17
CA LEU A 218 -15.05 -0.16 27.49
C LEU A 218 -15.97 1.08 27.56
N LEU A 219 -15.47 2.18 28.12
CA LEU A 219 -16.18 3.46 28.16
C LEU A 219 -16.39 4.02 26.77
N ALA A 220 -15.35 4.06 25.93
CA ALA A 220 -15.45 4.58 24.59
C ALA A 220 -16.49 3.82 23.75
N ASP A 221 -16.48 2.49 23.82
CA ASP A 221 -17.49 1.63 23.16
C ASP A 221 -18.90 1.94 23.68
N THR A 222 -19.08 2.02 25.00
CA THR A 222 -20.39 2.24 25.62
C THR A 222 -20.91 3.68 25.43
N TYR A 223 -20.00 4.64 25.29
CA TYR A 223 -20.30 6.03 24.96
C TYR A 223 -20.82 6.17 23.52
N GLY A 224 -20.50 5.20 22.64
CA GLY A 224 -20.89 5.19 21.24
C GLY A 224 -19.85 5.81 20.31
N ALA A 225 -18.57 5.80 20.69
CA ALA A 225 -17.48 6.20 19.80
C ALA A 225 -17.32 5.20 18.63
N ASP A 226 -16.74 5.65 17.51
CA ASP A 226 -16.51 4.78 16.37
C ASP A 226 -15.40 3.74 16.64
N ARG A 227 -15.34 2.71 15.80
CA ARG A 227 -14.41 1.58 15.97
C ARG A 227 -12.94 2.00 15.97
N ASP A 228 -12.56 3.02 15.21
CA ASP A 228 -11.17 3.44 15.12
C ASP A 228 -10.79 4.31 16.32
N PHE A 229 -11.71 5.10 16.87
CA PHE A 229 -11.52 5.74 18.18
C PHE A 229 -11.30 4.70 19.28
N VAL A 230 -12.14 3.66 19.36
CA VAL A 230 -12.04 2.61 20.39
C VAL A 230 -10.71 1.84 20.29
N LYS A 231 -10.25 1.52 19.08
CA LYS A 231 -8.94 0.88 18.88
C LYS A 231 -7.78 1.76 19.36
N ARG A 232 -7.83 3.05 19.04
CA ARG A 232 -6.75 3.98 19.39
C ARG A 232 -6.70 4.30 20.88
N ILE A 233 -7.84 4.51 21.53
CA ILE A 233 -7.85 4.78 22.97
C ILE A 233 -7.35 3.58 23.76
N ARG A 234 -7.65 2.35 23.30
CA ARG A 234 -7.08 1.13 23.87
C ARG A 234 -5.55 1.10 23.81
N LEU A 235 -4.98 1.64 22.75
CA LEU A 235 -3.53 1.69 22.54
C LEU A 235 -2.87 2.82 23.36
N TYR A 236 -3.52 3.96 23.50
CA TYR A 236 -2.87 5.17 24.02
C TYR A 236 -3.26 5.56 25.46
N ALA A 237 -4.34 5.02 26.02
CA ALA A 237 -4.76 5.33 27.39
C ALA A 237 -3.68 5.02 28.44
N SER A 238 -2.85 4.02 28.20
CA SER A 238 -1.70 3.65 29.03
C SER A 238 -0.63 4.73 29.15
N LEU A 239 -0.57 5.66 28.19
CA LEU A 239 0.44 6.70 28.12
C LEU A 239 0.09 7.97 28.90
N HIS A 240 -1.06 8.01 29.59
CA HIS A 240 -1.51 9.21 30.31
C HIS A 240 -0.45 9.75 31.28
N ASP A 241 0.27 8.85 31.93
CA ASP A 241 1.28 9.16 32.93
C ASP A 241 2.72 9.10 32.42
N VAL A 242 2.97 8.97 31.11
CA VAL A 242 4.32 8.79 30.56
C VAL A 242 5.31 9.88 30.97
N GLY A 243 4.82 11.08 31.31
CA GLY A 243 5.64 12.20 31.77
C GLY A 243 6.16 12.09 33.20
N LYS A 244 5.69 11.13 34.00
CA LYS A 244 6.20 10.90 35.37
C LYS A 244 7.69 10.58 35.39
N VAL A 245 8.25 10.05 34.29
CA VAL A 245 9.71 9.86 34.12
C VAL A 245 10.54 11.13 34.32
N GLY A 246 9.94 12.30 34.11
CA GLY A 246 10.62 13.59 34.29
C GLY A 246 10.39 14.25 35.65
N ILE A 247 9.66 13.60 36.57
CA ILE A 247 9.41 14.10 37.92
C ILE A 247 10.51 13.61 38.86
N ALA A 248 10.97 14.48 39.77
CA ALA A 248 12.01 14.12 40.73
C ALA A 248 11.54 13.00 41.68
N ASP A 249 12.40 12.00 41.91
CA ASP A 249 12.14 10.86 42.81
C ASP A 249 11.66 11.30 44.21
N ALA A 250 12.20 12.42 44.73
CA ALA A 250 11.83 12.96 46.03
C ALA A 250 10.35 13.37 46.11
N ILE A 251 9.72 13.68 44.98
CA ILE A 251 8.29 14.02 44.88
C ILE A 251 7.50 12.80 44.43
N LEU A 252 7.95 12.09 43.40
CA LEU A 252 7.24 10.93 42.86
C LEU A 252 7.04 9.84 43.92
N LYS A 253 8.07 9.56 44.73
CA LYS A 253 8.07 8.50 45.76
C LYS A 253 7.82 9.04 47.17
N LYS A 254 7.31 10.28 47.29
CA LYS A 254 7.10 10.92 48.59
C LYS A 254 5.99 10.22 49.39
N PRO A 255 6.24 9.87 50.66
CA PRO A 255 5.18 9.42 51.54
C PRO A 255 4.30 10.55 52.06
N GLY A 256 2.98 10.40 51.88
CA GLY A 256 1.97 11.32 52.42
C GLY A 256 1.51 12.38 51.42
N LYS A 257 0.97 13.50 51.94
CA LYS A 257 0.41 14.57 51.12
C LYS A 257 1.51 15.52 50.61
N TYR A 258 1.31 16.02 49.39
CA TYR A 258 2.13 17.09 48.82
C TYR A 258 1.86 18.43 49.49
N THR A 259 2.90 19.26 49.62
CA THR A 259 2.73 20.70 49.83
C THR A 259 2.19 21.35 48.55
N PRO A 260 1.67 22.59 48.59
CA PRO A 260 1.23 23.29 47.38
C PRO A 260 2.32 23.36 46.30
N GLU A 261 3.57 23.61 46.69
CA GLU A 261 4.72 23.72 45.78
C GLU A 261 5.08 22.36 45.15
N GLU A 262 5.11 21.30 45.95
CA GLU A 262 5.35 19.94 45.44
C GLU A 262 4.23 19.46 44.52
N PHE A 263 2.99 19.88 44.79
CA PHE A 263 1.86 19.57 43.92
C PHE A 263 1.97 20.30 42.58
N GLU A 264 2.43 21.56 42.55
CA GLU A 264 2.73 22.26 41.29
C GLU A 264 3.83 21.59 40.48
N GLU A 265 4.85 21.01 41.14
CA GLU A 265 5.86 20.21 40.46
C GLU A 265 5.28 18.89 39.94
N MET A 266 4.47 18.18 40.74
CA MET A 266 3.80 16.95 40.29
C MET A 266 2.91 17.18 39.06
N LYS A 267 2.19 18.31 38.99
CA LYS A 267 1.38 18.67 37.80
C LYS A 267 2.21 18.75 36.51
N GLN A 268 3.53 18.96 36.59
CA GLN A 268 4.36 19.05 35.38
C GLN A 268 4.42 17.76 34.57
N HIS A 269 4.05 16.60 35.14
CA HIS A 269 4.08 15.33 34.39
C HIS A 269 3.19 15.40 33.14
N VAL A 270 2.06 16.12 33.16
CA VAL A 270 1.22 16.27 31.95
C VAL A 270 1.95 17.09 30.88
N VAL A 271 2.67 18.13 31.27
CA VAL A 271 3.45 19.01 30.37
C VAL A 271 4.63 18.25 29.78
N ILE A 272 5.33 17.48 30.61
CA ILE A 272 6.45 16.62 30.20
C ILE A 272 5.95 15.53 29.25
N GLY A 273 4.85 14.85 29.60
CA GLY A 273 4.24 13.80 28.77
C GLY A 273 3.81 14.33 27.40
N ARG A 274 3.16 15.51 27.36
CA ARG A 274 2.85 16.19 26.10
C ARG A 274 4.09 16.45 25.26
N ARG A 275 5.17 16.96 25.87
CA ARG A 275 6.43 17.27 25.18
C ARG A 275 7.11 16.00 24.65
N MET A 276 7.11 14.91 25.42
CA MET A 276 7.67 13.62 24.99
C MET A 276 6.94 13.06 23.77
N LEU A 277 5.63 13.31 23.69
CA LEU A 277 4.78 12.87 22.60
C LEU A 277 4.65 13.92 21.48
N ASP A 278 5.40 15.04 21.54
CA ASP A 278 5.31 16.14 20.58
C ASP A 278 6.06 15.84 19.28
N ASN A 279 5.46 14.96 18.47
CA ASN A 279 5.94 14.59 17.15
C ASN A 279 4.75 14.54 16.16
N ALA A 280 4.97 14.96 14.91
CA ALA A 280 3.95 14.99 13.88
C ALA A 280 3.42 13.59 13.51
N GLU A 281 4.25 12.55 13.69
CA GLU A 281 3.91 11.16 13.40
C GLU A 281 3.15 10.47 14.55
N ILE A 282 3.06 11.09 15.74
CA ILE A 282 2.33 10.55 16.88
C ILE A 282 0.87 10.99 16.83
N ASP A 283 -0.03 10.02 16.98
CA ASP A 283 -1.47 10.28 17.00
C ASP A 283 -1.81 11.35 18.06
N PRO A 284 -2.53 12.43 17.70
CA PRO A 284 -2.95 13.47 18.64
C PRO A 284 -3.65 12.95 19.89
N MET A 285 -4.36 11.82 19.81
CA MET A 285 -5.05 11.19 20.95
C MET A 285 -4.08 10.89 22.10
N ALA A 286 -2.89 10.37 21.81
CA ALA A 286 -1.89 10.07 22.84
C ALA A 286 -1.45 11.35 23.58
N ARG A 287 -1.20 12.43 22.83
CA ARG A 287 -0.85 13.75 23.40
C ARG A 287 -1.98 14.32 24.23
N ASN A 288 -3.22 14.22 23.74
CA ASN A 288 -4.40 14.75 24.42
C ASN A 288 -4.64 14.02 25.74
N ILE A 289 -4.53 12.69 25.74
CA ILE A 289 -4.62 11.89 26.96
C ILE A 289 -3.55 12.32 27.96
N ALA A 290 -2.27 12.31 27.57
CA ALA A 290 -1.18 12.70 28.47
C ALA A 290 -1.33 14.12 29.04
N TYR A 291 -1.83 15.05 28.23
CA TYR A 291 -1.89 16.46 28.62
C TYR A 291 -3.14 16.87 29.40
N PHE A 292 -4.28 16.26 29.12
CA PHE A 292 -5.59 16.74 29.59
C PHE A 292 -6.34 15.76 30.50
N HIS A 293 -5.80 14.56 30.81
CA HIS A 293 -6.53 13.58 31.64
C HIS A 293 -6.79 14.04 33.09
N HIS A 294 -6.19 15.14 33.54
CA HIS A 294 -6.47 15.79 34.82
C HIS A 294 -7.31 17.07 34.71
N GLU A 295 -7.79 17.41 33.52
CA GLU A 295 -8.84 18.42 33.36
C GLU A 295 -10.16 17.91 33.94
N LYS A 296 -10.96 18.83 34.48
CA LYS A 296 -12.24 18.49 35.13
C LYS A 296 -13.37 19.17 34.40
N TRP A 297 -14.51 18.48 34.31
CA TRP A 297 -15.67 18.98 33.56
C TRP A 297 -16.11 20.40 33.96
N ASP A 298 -15.98 20.77 35.23
CA ASP A 298 -16.30 22.10 35.77
C ASP A 298 -15.21 23.17 35.59
N GLY A 299 -14.05 22.84 34.99
CA GLY A 299 -12.93 23.75 34.80
C GLY A 299 -11.97 23.85 35.98
N SER A 300 -12.20 23.12 37.08
CA SER A 300 -11.31 23.12 38.26
C SER A 300 -10.08 22.21 38.14
N GLY A 301 -9.84 21.65 36.95
CA GLY A 301 -8.71 20.77 36.64
C GLY A 301 -7.42 21.53 36.32
N TYR A 302 -6.43 20.80 35.81
CA TYR A 302 -5.14 21.35 35.41
C TYR A 302 -4.63 20.69 34.12
N VAL A 303 -3.74 21.33 33.36
CA VAL A 303 -3.06 22.63 33.63
C VAL A 303 -3.70 23.84 32.94
N ASN A 304 -4.69 23.64 32.07
CA ASN A 304 -5.32 24.70 31.30
C ASN A 304 -6.66 25.18 31.88
N GLY A 305 -7.28 24.39 32.77
CA GLY A 305 -8.58 24.72 33.35
C GLY A 305 -9.69 24.66 32.30
N LEU A 306 -9.60 23.67 31.41
CA LEU A 306 -10.62 23.45 30.37
C LEU A 306 -11.90 22.92 31.03
N SER A 307 -13.04 23.34 30.50
CA SER A 307 -14.36 22.93 31.01
C SER A 307 -15.23 22.33 29.91
N GLY A 308 -16.09 21.38 30.28
CA GLY A 308 -17.06 20.78 29.36
C GLY A 308 -16.41 20.12 28.15
N GLU A 309 -16.98 20.37 26.97
CA GLU A 309 -16.53 19.77 25.71
C GLU A 309 -15.23 20.37 25.15
N ALA A 310 -14.69 21.42 25.77
CA ALA A 310 -13.35 21.91 25.45
C ALA A 310 -12.26 20.87 25.81
N ILE A 311 -12.56 19.95 26.74
CA ILE A 311 -11.71 18.82 27.07
C ILE A 311 -11.89 17.74 25.99
N PRO A 312 -10.81 17.26 25.35
CA PRO A 312 -10.90 16.15 24.39
C PRO A 312 -11.61 14.93 24.98
N LEU A 313 -12.38 14.22 24.15
CA LEU A 313 -13.21 13.11 24.62
C LEU A 313 -12.37 11.99 25.23
N GLU A 314 -11.23 11.68 24.61
CA GLU A 314 -10.27 10.69 25.07
C GLU A 314 -9.75 11.00 26.48
N ALA A 315 -9.52 12.28 26.79
CA ALA A 315 -9.06 12.70 28.11
C ALA A 315 -10.18 12.60 29.15
N ARG A 316 -11.42 12.97 28.80
CA ARG A 316 -12.60 12.79 29.67
C ARG A 316 -12.86 11.32 30.02
N ILE A 317 -12.67 10.42 29.05
CA ILE A 317 -12.81 8.98 29.25
C ILE A 317 -11.70 8.45 30.16
N VAL A 318 -10.44 8.79 29.86
CA VAL A 318 -9.30 8.33 30.65
C VAL A 318 -9.34 8.88 32.09
N ALA A 319 -9.78 10.13 32.30
CA ALA A 319 -9.94 10.70 33.63
C ALA A 319 -10.86 9.86 34.54
N LEU A 320 -12.00 9.39 34.02
CA LEU A 320 -12.89 8.52 34.81
C LEU A 320 -12.28 7.13 35.03
N ALA A 321 -11.65 6.56 34.00
CA ALA A 321 -11.00 5.26 34.08
C ALA A 321 -9.87 5.23 35.13
N ASP A 322 -9.01 6.24 35.12
CA ASP A 322 -7.90 6.41 36.06
C ASP A 322 -8.41 6.59 37.50
N VAL A 323 -9.38 7.49 37.72
CA VAL A 323 -9.92 7.71 39.06
C VAL A 323 -10.63 6.45 39.59
N PHE A 324 -11.36 5.72 38.75
CA PHE A 324 -11.96 4.46 39.19
C PHE A 324 -10.89 3.45 39.62
N ASP A 325 -9.81 3.30 38.86
CA ASP A 325 -8.70 2.41 39.23
C ASP A 325 -8.04 2.84 40.54
N ALA A 326 -7.74 4.14 40.67
CA ALA A 326 -7.12 4.74 41.85
C ALA A 326 -7.98 4.62 43.11
N LEU A 327 -9.31 4.71 42.99
CA LEU A 327 -10.24 4.53 44.11
C LEU A 327 -10.33 3.08 44.55
N THR A 328 -10.21 2.13 43.62
CA THR A 328 -10.50 0.72 43.86
C THR A 328 -9.25 -0.15 44.01
N THR A 329 -8.04 0.40 43.86
CA THR A 329 -6.77 -0.32 44.00
C THR A 329 -6.04 0.11 45.27
N VAL A 330 -5.34 -0.83 45.92
CA VAL A 330 -4.51 -0.54 47.10
C VAL A 330 -3.29 0.27 46.67
N ARG A 331 -2.98 1.35 47.38
CA ARG A 331 -1.74 2.13 47.21
C ARG A 331 -0.99 2.22 48.53
N ILE A 332 0.31 2.52 48.48
CA ILE A 332 1.20 2.59 49.66
C ILE A 332 0.62 3.45 50.80
N TYR A 333 -0.18 4.47 50.46
CA TYR A 333 -0.74 5.44 51.41
C TYR A 333 -2.27 5.36 51.58
N LYS A 334 -2.95 4.38 50.97
CA LYS A 334 -4.42 4.32 50.98
C LYS A 334 -4.95 2.90 50.75
N GLU A 335 -5.84 2.44 51.64
CA GLU A 335 -6.61 1.22 51.43
C GLU A 335 -7.59 1.39 50.26
N ALA A 336 -7.79 0.33 49.48
CA ALA A 336 -8.76 0.32 48.38
C ALA A 336 -10.17 0.53 48.92
N PHE A 337 -10.93 1.44 48.30
CA PHE A 337 -12.36 1.52 48.60
C PHE A 337 -13.09 0.28 48.07
N PRO A 338 -14.14 -0.17 48.77
CA PRO A 338 -15.12 -1.06 48.18
C PRO A 338 -15.68 -0.45 46.89
N VAL A 339 -15.96 -1.27 45.88
CA VAL A 339 -16.43 -0.79 44.57
C VAL A 339 -17.68 0.09 44.70
N PHE A 340 -18.63 -0.28 45.58
CA PHE A 340 -19.86 0.50 45.78
C PHE A 340 -19.57 1.95 46.22
N GLU A 341 -18.49 2.17 46.96
CA GLU A 341 -18.10 3.49 47.45
C GLU A 341 -17.44 4.30 46.32
N ALA A 342 -16.63 3.66 45.47
CA ALA A 342 -16.12 4.28 44.24
C ALA A 342 -17.25 4.67 43.28
N GLU A 343 -18.26 3.81 43.10
CA GLU A 343 -19.47 4.12 42.32
C GLU A 343 -20.19 5.36 42.88
N ARG A 344 -20.36 5.42 44.21
CA ARG A 344 -21.00 6.56 44.89
C ARG A 344 -20.25 7.87 44.66
N ILE A 345 -18.91 7.84 44.76
CA ILE A 345 -18.05 9.01 44.51
C ILE A 345 -18.15 9.46 43.05
N ILE A 346 -18.04 8.54 42.10
CA ILE A 346 -18.13 8.85 40.66
C ILE A 346 -19.48 9.48 40.32
N LEU A 347 -20.58 8.96 40.87
CA LEU A 347 -21.92 9.52 40.66
C LEU A 347 -22.07 10.92 41.26
N ALA A 348 -21.51 11.15 42.45
CA ALA A 348 -21.56 12.46 43.11
C ALA A 348 -20.75 13.54 42.36
N GLU A 349 -19.72 13.15 41.62
CA GLU A 349 -18.87 14.04 40.83
C GLU A 349 -19.34 14.20 39.36
N LYS A 350 -20.52 13.66 39.03
CA LYS A 350 -21.15 13.82 37.70
C LYS A 350 -21.44 15.29 37.39
N GLY A 351 -20.88 15.80 36.31
CA GLY A 351 -21.01 17.21 35.92
C GLY A 351 -20.11 18.17 36.69
N ARG A 352 -19.22 17.65 37.55
CA ARG A 352 -18.18 18.42 38.26
C ARG A 352 -16.79 17.96 37.85
N HIS A 353 -16.35 16.82 38.36
CA HIS A 353 -15.12 16.18 37.88
C HIS A 353 -15.35 15.58 36.49
N PHE A 354 -16.44 14.82 36.32
CA PHE A 354 -16.62 13.96 35.16
C PHE A 354 -17.70 14.45 34.21
N ASP A 355 -17.50 14.20 32.92
CA ASP A 355 -18.52 14.36 31.90
C ASP A 355 -19.76 13.51 32.25
N PRO A 356 -20.96 14.13 32.34
CA PRO A 356 -22.20 13.42 32.60
C PRO A 356 -22.44 12.19 31.73
N ARG A 357 -22.11 12.27 30.44
CA ARG A 357 -22.32 11.19 29.47
C ARG A 357 -21.32 10.05 29.65
N VAL A 358 -20.10 10.35 30.06
CA VAL A 358 -19.09 9.32 30.38
C VAL A 358 -19.47 8.58 31.66
N VAL A 359 -19.99 9.31 32.67
CA VAL A 359 -20.55 8.67 33.88
C VAL A 359 -21.74 7.76 33.53
N ASP A 360 -22.64 8.20 32.64
CA ASP A 360 -23.75 7.36 32.20
C ASP A 360 -23.27 6.11 31.45
N ALA A 361 -22.20 6.22 30.66
CA ALA A 361 -21.56 5.08 30.01
C ALA A 361 -20.94 4.10 31.02
N PHE A 362 -20.28 4.61 32.06
CA PHE A 362 -19.74 3.79 33.16
C PHE A 362 -20.84 2.96 33.83
N PHE A 363 -21.96 3.60 34.23
CA PHE A 363 -23.04 2.90 34.93
C PHE A 363 -23.78 1.86 34.06
N LYS A 364 -23.79 2.02 32.73
CA LYS A 364 -24.35 1.02 31.81
C LYS A 364 -23.57 -0.30 31.79
N ARG A 365 -22.26 -0.29 32.12
CA ARG A 365 -21.39 -1.48 32.08
C ARG A 365 -20.52 -1.65 33.32
N LYS A 366 -20.98 -1.18 34.48
CA LYS A 366 -20.22 -1.23 35.74
C LYS A 366 -19.79 -2.64 36.17
N GLU A 367 -20.59 -3.66 35.86
CA GLU A 367 -20.23 -5.06 36.16
C GLU A 367 -18.99 -5.51 35.38
N ASN A 368 -18.82 -5.04 34.15
CA ASN A 368 -17.64 -5.33 33.34
C ASN A 368 -16.38 -4.65 33.91
N PHE A 369 -16.52 -3.47 34.53
CA PHE A 369 -15.41 -2.81 35.24
C PHE A 369 -14.90 -3.66 36.40
N ILE A 370 -15.82 -4.22 37.20
CA ILE A 370 -15.48 -5.13 38.31
C ILE A 370 -14.75 -6.35 37.76
N ARG A 371 -15.26 -6.95 36.69
CA ARG A 371 -14.64 -8.12 36.07
C ARG A 371 -13.23 -7.84 35.55
N ILE A 372 -13.00 -6.69 34.91
CA ILE A 372 -11.66 -6.29 34.45
C ILE A 372 -10.71 -6.16 35.66
N LYS A 373 -11.18 -5.56 36.76
CA LYS A 373 -10.39 -5.44 38.00
C LYS A 373 -9.96 -6.81 38.54
N GLU A 374 -10.90 -7.75 38.62
CA GLU A 374 -10.66 -9.10 39.14
C GLU A 374 -9.70 -9.93 38.29
N LEU A 375 -9.67 -9.69 36.97
CA LEU A 375 -8.80 -10.41 36.03
C LEU A 375 -7.37 -9.86 35.98
N LEU A 376 -7.16 -8.60 36.33
CA LEU A 376 -5.89 -7.88 36.21
C LEU A 376 -5.43 -7.36 37.58
N VAL A 377 -5.20 -8.26 38.55
CA VAL A 377 -4.77 -7.93 39.92
C VAL A 377 -3.31 -7.52 39.97
#